data_AF-A0AAD2G1S9-F1
#
_entry.id   AF-A0AAD2G1S9-F1
#
_cell.length_a   1.000
_cell.length_b   1.000
_cell.length_c   1.000
_cell.angle_alpha   90.00
_cell.angle_beta   90.00
_cell.angle_gamma   90.00
#
_symmetry.space_group_name_H-M   'P 1'
#
loop_
_entity.id
_entity.type
_entity.pdbx_description
1 polymer ?
#
loop_
_entity_poly.entity_id
_entity_poly.type
_entity_poly.pdbx_seq_one_letter_code
_entity_poly.pdbx_strand_id
1 'polypeptide(L)'
;MKPLKDKLKSGIRTKEGSRSTKDSKAILEAQHNLCFQQIGNEMKADYEEHDAILIARCMMQIKAKFDTDKGLNFIQQYYINQGLKKFGDDGKDAVDKELRQMLLRDCFTPKFVKDMTASERKKAQSAMMLLAEKQFEKTIKGRLVFQGNGTREWLSREDTASPTALQEAITTTCVFDAHEGRDIMTLDVPNAFIKTYMPEAKEGEDRVYMKITGMMVQRLIDMAPEYREYAVLENGKRVIYVRVLHAIYGMLQSSLLFYNQFQSDLEAKGFVFNPYDLCVANKVVDEKQQTIRFHVDDLMSSHMDPKVNDEFAKWLTLLHESFNTFQKFDWIFKSSREIGFTSKLDIHRLRHKLQHDV
;
A
#
# COMPACT_ATOMS: atom_id res chain seq x y z
N MET A 1 46.11 -18.07 25.92
CA MET A 1 45.12 -17.09 26.39
C MET A 1 45.67 -15.88 27.19
N LYS A 2 46.97 -15.56 27.15
CA LYS A 2 47.53 -14.34 27.82
C LYS A 2 48.21 -13.28 26.93
N PRO A 3 48.73 -13.53 25.70
CA PRO A 3 49.43 -12.47 24.96
C PRO A 3 48.53 -11.55 24.10
N LEU A 4 47.22 -11.83 23.96
CA LEU A 4 46.31 -10.99 23.17
C LEU A 4 45.58 -9.91 23.97
N LYS A 5 45.54 -10.00 25.31
CA LYS A 5 44.92 -8.98 26.16
C LYS A 5 45.77 -7.70 26.27
N ASP A 6 47.09 -7.81 26.11
CA ASP A 6 47.99 -6.66 26.27
C ASP A 6 48.15 -5.83 24.99
N LYS A 7 47.81 -6.37 23.82
CA LYS A 7 47.74 -5.60 22.56
C LYS A 7 46.46 -4.78 22.38
N LEU A 8 45.41 -5.07 23.14
CA LEU A 8 44.14 -4.32 23.09
C LEU A 8 44.09 -3.13 24.07
N LYS A 9 45.04 -3.00 24.99
CA LYS A 9 45.06 -1.92 25.99
C LYS A 9 45.91 -0.70 25.60
N SER A 10 46.75 -0.79 24.57
CA SER A 10 47.65 0.32 24.18
C SER A 10 47.07 1.30 23.15
N GLY A 11 45.80 1.15 22.76
CA GLY A 11 45.16 2.03 21.76
C GLY A 11 44.32 3.19 22.30
N ILE A 12 44.06 3.26 23.62
CA ILE A 12 43.20 4.32 24.18
C ILE A 12 44.08 5.40 24.81
N ARG A 13 44.47 6.38 23.99
CA ARG A 13 44.80 7.72 24.47
C ARG A 13 43.57 8.59 24.35
N THR A 14 42.86 8.77 25.46
CA THR A 14 41.90 9.87 25.62
C THR A 14 42.69 11.18 25.67
N LYS A 15 42.66 11.94 24.57
CA LYS A 15 42.98 13.37 24.59
C LYS A 15 41.66 14.12 24.65
N GLU A 16 41.27 14.52 25.85
CA GLU A 16 40.31 15.61 26.04
C GLU A 16 40.93 16.88 25.45
N GLY A 17 40.35 17.34 24.35
CA GLY A 17 40.71 18.58 23.66
C GLY A 17 39.46 19.13 23.01
N SER A 18 38.95 20.22 23.56
CA SER A 18 37.73 20.91 23.18
C SER A 18 37.67 21.28 21.69
N ARG A 19 36.66 20.79 20.97
CA ARG A 19 36.17 21.38 19.71
C ARG A 19 34.76 20.86 19.33
N SER A 20 33.81 21.80 19.33
CA SER A 20 32.53 21.86 18.58
C SER A 20 31.53 20.70 18.67
N THR A 21 30.39 20.96 19.32
CA THR A 21 29.16 20.16 19.43
C THR A 21 28.39 19.94 18.12
N LYS A 22 28.93 20.30 16.95
CA LYS A 22 28.24 20.15 15.65
C LYS A 22 28.48 18.80 14.94
N ASP A 23 29.58 18.10 15.21
CA ASP A 23 29.89 16.85 14.49
C ASP A 23 29.29 15.58 15.12
N SER A 24 29.05 15.55 16.43
CA SER A 24 28.46 14.36 17.08
C SER A 24 27.02 14.09 16.66
N LYS A 25 26.26 15.12 16.27
CA LYS A 25 24.88 14.98 15.82
C LYS A 25 24.79 14.43 14.40
N ALA A 26 25.71 14.82 13.53
CA ALA A 26 25.83 14.30 12.17
C ALA A 26 26.29 12.82 12.15
N ILE A 27 27.15 12.43 13.10
CA ILE A 27 27.57 11.03 13.28
C ILE A 27 26.41 10.20 13.85
N LEU A 28 25.62 10.72 14.80
CA LEU A 28 24.39 10.07 15.26
C LEU A 28 23.34 9.94 14.15
N GLU A 29 23.17 10.98 13.33
CA GLU A 29 22.20 11.01 12.23
C GLU A 29 22.54 10.02 11.11
N ALA A 30 23.83 9.75 10.88
CA ALA A 30 24.31 8.71 9.97
C ALA A 30 24.20 7.28 10.55
N GLN A 31 24.19 7.12 11.88
CA GLN A 31 24.04 5.83 12.57
C GLN A 31 22.58 5.41 12.77
N HIS A 32 21.63 6.34 12.59
CA HIS A 32 20.21 6.12 12.91
C HIS A 32 19.26 6.22 11.71
N ASN A 33 19.79 6.49 10.51
CA ASN A 33 19.06 6.27 9.28
C ASN A 33 19.52 4.95 8.66
N LEU A 34 18.63 3.95 8.68
CA LEU A 34 18.67 2.88 7.68
C LEU A 34 18.29 3.52 6.34
N CYS A 35 19.24 4.23 5.74
CA CYS A 35 19.31 4.21 4.30
C CYS A 35 19.32 2.73 3.92
N PHE A 36 18.39 2.35 3.06
CA PHE A 36 18.62 1.31 2.07
C PHE A 36 19.88 1.69 1.30
N GLN A 37 21.04 1.46 1.89
CA GLN A 37 22.24 1.30 1.10
C GLN A 37 21.99 0.02 0.34
N GLN A 38 21.59 0.17 -0.92
CA GLN A 38 21.95 -0.79 -1.94
C GLN A 38 23.45 -1.00 -1.78
N ILE A 39 23.84 -2.05 -1.06
CA ILE A 39 25.21 -2.52 -1.09
C ILE A 39 25.35 -3.02 -2.53
N GLY A 40 26.13 -2.28 -3.31
CA GLY A 40 26.46 -2.66 -4.67
C GLY A 40 27.00 -4.09 -4.71
N ASN A 41 27.10 -4.64 -5.92
CA ASN A 41 27.48 -6.03 -6.25
C ASN A 41 28.74 -6.64 -5.58
N GLU A 42 29.43 -5.96 -4.66
CA GLU A 42 30.75 -6.30 -4.13
C GLU A 42 30.75 -7.11 -2.82
N MET A 43 29.61 -7.31 -2.14
CA MET A 43 29.54 -8.08 -0.89
C MET A 43 28.45 -9.16 -0.94
N LYS A 44 28.66 -10.19 -1.78
CA LYS A 44 27.93 -11.46 -1.69
C LYS A 44 28.79 -12.44 -0.91
N ALA A 45 28.27 -12.98 0.19
CA ALA A 45 28.88 -14.09 0.91
C ALA A 45 27.96 -15.30 0.77
N ASP A 46 28.54 -16.43 0.38
CA ASP A 46 27.86 -17.71 0.44
C ASP A 46 27.57 -18.07 1.91
N TYR A 47 26.43 -18.68 2.15
CA TYR A 47 26.02 -19.12 3.48
C TYR A 47 25.69 -20.61 3.43
N GLU A 48 26.22 -21.35 4.39
CA GLU A 48 25.96 -22.78 4.52
C GLU A 48 24.61 -23.02 5.20
N GLU A 49 24.10 -24.26 5.22
CA GLU A 49 22.79 -24.59 5.81
C GLU A 49 22.66 -24.13 7.28
N HIS A 50 23.76 -24.20 8.03
CA HIS A 50 23.82 -23.73 9.42
C HIS A 50 23.81 -22.19 9.54
N ASP A 51 24.33 -21.48 8.54
CA ASP A 51 24.26 -20.02 8.47
C ASP A 51 22.86 -19.55 8.12
N ALA A 52 22.12 -20.28 7.27
CA ALA A 52 20.72 -20.00 6.97
C ALA A 52 19.84 -20.10 8.24
N ILE A 53 20.08 -21.14 9.06
CA ILE A 53 19.41 -21.30 10.35
C ILE A 53 19.79 -20.15 11.30
N LEU A 54 21.05 -19.71 11.29
CA LEU A 54 21.51 -18.59 12.11
C LEU A 54 20.88 -17.27 11.66
N ILE A 55 20.78 -17.03 10.35
CA ILE A 55 20.13 -15.87 9.74
C ILE A 55 18.64 -15.86 10.10
N ALA A 56 17.94 -16.99 9.92
CA ALA A 56 16.53 -17.12 10.29
C ALA A 56 16.33 -16.86 11.79
N ARG A 57 17.21 -17.37 12.65
CA ARG A 57 17.18 -17.11 14.09
C ARG A 57 17.47 -15.65 14.42
N CYS A 58 18.40 -15.00 13.73
CA CYS A 58 18.68 -13.57 13.86
C CYS A 58 17.49 -12.72 13.40
N MET A 59 16.85 -13.04 12.27
CA MET A 59 15.63 -12.39 11.80
C MET A 59 14.51 -12.53 12.83
N MET A 60 14.33 -13.71 13.42
CA MET A 60 13.36 -13.93 14.49
C MET A 60 13.69 -13.13 15.76
N GLN A 61 14.96 -13.03 16.14
CA GLN A 61 15.37 -12.20 17.29
C GLN A 61 15.22 -10.71 17.02
N ILE A 62 15.48 -10.25 15.79
CA ILE A 62 15.23 -8.88 15.37
C ILE A 62 13.72 -8.60 15.44
N LYS A 63 12.88 -9.46 14.88
CA LYS A 63 11.42 -9.38 15.00
C LYS A 63 10.98 -9.27 16.46
N ALA A 64 11.49 -10.15 17.33
CA ALA A 64 11.19 -10.13 18.76
C ALA A 64 11.67 -8.86 19.49
N LYS A 65 12.70 -8.17 18.99
CA LYS A 65 13.17 -6.87 19.51
C LYS A 65 12.41 -5.67 18.94
N PHE A 66 11.80 -5.81 17.76
CA PHE A 66 10.85 -4.83 17.23
C PHE A 66 9.48 -4.95 17.91
N ASP A 67 9.13 -6.12 18.45
CA ASP A 67 8.03 -6.33 19.42
C ASP A 67 8.43 -5.84 20.83
N THR A 68 8.80 -4.57 20.95
CA THR A 68 9.04 -3.93 22.25
C THR A 68 8.05 -2.80 22.48
N ASP A 69 7.66 -2.58 23.74
CA ASP A 69 6.72 -1.53 24.20
C ASP A 69 7.12 -0.08 23.82
N LYS A 70 8.29 0.12 23.17
CA LYS A 70 8.91 1.43 22.89
C LYS A 70 9.32 1.64 21.41
N GLY A 71 8.81 0.84 20.48
CA GLY A 71 8.96 1.15 19.05
C GLY A 71 8.09 2.35 18.65
N LEU A 72 8.70 3.51 18.35
CA LEU A 72 7.99 4.70 17.88
C LEU A 72 8.29 4.93 16.40
N ASN A 73 7.36 4.52 15.54
CA ASN A 73 7.37 4.85 14.12
C ASN A 73 6.10 5.64 13.81
N PHE A 74 6.21 6.97 13.77
CA PHE A 74 5.06 7.84 13.53
C PHE A 74 5.19 8.54 12.18
N ILE A 75 4.59 7.94 11.15
CA ILE A 75 4.06 8.78 10.07
C ILE A 75 2.92 9.59 10.68
N GLN A 76 3.20 10.85 11.01
CA GLN A 76 2.20 11.73 11.59
C GLN A 76 1.21 12.16 10.50
N GLN A 77 -0.03 11.71 10.65
CA GLN A 77 -1.13 12.09 9.78
C GLN A 77 -1.92 13.25 10.40
N TYR A 78 -2.41 14.15 9.56
CA TYR A 78 -3.19 15.31 9.96
C TYR A 78 -4.54 15.33 9.25
N TYR A 79 -5.62 15.59 9.98
CA TYR A 79 -6.91 15.90 9.37
C TYR A 79 -6.80 17.15 8.49
N ILE A 80 -7.61 17.22 7.42
CA ILE A 80 -7.58 18.30 6.42
C ILE A 80 -7.38 19.71 6.99
N ASN A 81 -8.12 20.12 8.01
CA ASN A 81 -8.00 21.47 8.57
C ASN A 81 -6.62 21.74 9.20
N GLN A 82 -6.04 20.75 9.88
CA GLN A 82 -4.71 20.88 10.49
C GLN A 82 -3.62 20.66 9.45
N GLY A 83 -3.81 19.73 8.53
CA GLY A 83 -2.88 19.45 7.44
C GLY A 83 -2.74 20.64 6.50
N LEU A 84 -3.83 21.34 6.16
CA LEU A 84 -3.78 22.56 5.34
C LEU A 84 -3.10 23.72 6.08
N LYS A 85 -3.27 23.83 7.41
CA LYS A 85 -2.52 24.82 8.21
C LYS A 85 -1.02 24.53 8.22
N LYS A 86 -0.64 23.25 8.22
CA LYS A 86 0.76 22.81 8.29
C LYS A 86 1.46 22.88 6.93
N PHE A 87 0.79 22.41 5.88
CA PHE A 87 1.39 22.17 4.56
C PHE A 87 1.01 23.23 3.51
N GLY A 88 0.12 24.17 3.84
CA GLY A 88 -0.21 25.29 2.95
C GLY A 88 -0.73 24.82 1.58
N ASP A 89 -0.10 25.32 0.51
CA ASP A 89 -0.50 25.04 -0.87
C ASP A 89 -0.16 23.61 -1.30
N ASP A 90 0.98 23.05 -0.88
CA ASP A 90 1.31 21.64 -1.13
C ASP A 90 0.25 20.69 -0.55
N GLY A 91 -0.33 21.07 0.60
CA GLY A 91 -1.46 20.37 1.20
C GLY A 91 -2.72 20.45 0.33
N LYS A 92 -3.01 21.60 -0.27
CA LYS A 92 -4.16 21.76 -1.18
C LYS A 92 -3.97 20.94 -2.44
N ASP A 93 -2.77 20.95 -3.01
CA ASP A 93 -2.45 20.16 -4.21
C ASP A 93 -2.56 18.65 -3.94
N ALA A 94 -2.16 18.20 -2.75
CA ALA A 94 -2.34 16.82 -2.32
C ALA A 94 -3.82 16.44 -2.19
N VAL A 95 -4.66 17.31 -1.62
CA VAL A 95 -6.12 17.12 -1.57
C VAL A 95 -6.71 17.06 -2.98
N ASP A 96 -6.32 17.98 -3.84
CA ASP A 96 -6.83 18.07 -5.20
C ASP A 96 -6.46 16.84 -6.02
N LYS A 97 -5.21 16.40 -5.92
CA LYS A 97 -4.72 15.19 -6.57
C LYS A 97 -5.52 13.97 -6.15
N GLU A 98 -5.80 13.84 -4.86
CA GLU A 98 -6.56 12.72 -4.32
C GLU A 98 -8.04 12.75 -4.77
N LEU A 99 -8.71 13.91 -4.68
CA LEU A 99 -10.10 14.04 -5.13
C LEU A 99 -10.24 13.80 -6.64
N ARG A 100 -9.32 14.31 -7.46
CA ARG A 100 -9.28 14.04 -8.90
C ARG A 100 -9.13 12.55 -9.18
N GLN A 101 -8.30 11.85 -8.41
CA GLN A 101 -8.14 10.40 -8.56
C GLN A 101 -9.42 9.62 -8.23
N MET A 102 -10.23 10.12 -7.30
CA MET A 102 -11.52 9.50 -6.97
C MET A 102 -12.56 9.74 -8.06
N LEU A 103 -12.60 10.96 -8.61
CA LEU A 103 -13.49 11.31 -9.72
C LEU A 103 -13.13 10.56 -11.00
N LEU A 104 -11.83 10.48 -11.33
CA LEU A 104 -11.36 9.80 -12.56
C LEU A 104 -11.72 8.31 -12.60
N ARG A 105 -11.92 7.68 -11.44
CA ARG A 105 -12.21 6.25 -11.30
C ARG A 105 -13.67 5.97 -10.94
N ASP A 106 -14.53 7.00 -11.00
CA ASP A 106 -15.94 6.88 -10.65
C ASP A 106 -16.15 6.18 -9.30
N CYS A 107 -15.33 6.52 -8.29
CA CYS A 107 -15.40 5.88 -6.97
C CYS A 107 -16.77 6.03 -6.31
N PHE A 108 -17.44 7.15 -6.62
CA PHE A 108 -18.73 7.50 -6.08
C PHE A 108 -19.48 8.45 -7.00
N THR A 109 -20.81 8.39 -6.96
CA THR A 109 -21.70 9.26 -7.73
C THR A 109 -22.54 10.13 -6.79
N PRO A 110 -22.80 11.41 -7.11
CA PRO A 110 -23.62 12.24 -6.25
C PRO A 110 -25.08 11.76 -6.26
N LYS A 111 -25.79 11.96 -5.14
CA LYS A 111 -27.20 11.58 -5.01
C LYS A 111 -28.00 12.68 -4.34
N PHE A 112 -29.18 12.97 -4.87
CA PHE A 112 -30.09 13.91 -4.24
C PHE A 112 -30.62 13.33 -2.93
N VAL A 113 -30.59 14.17 -1.90
CA VAL A 113 -31.07 13.83 -0.56
C VAL A 113 -32.55 13.45 -0.56
N LYS A 114 -33.38 14.00 -1.46
CA LYS A 114 -34.79 13.62 -1.63
C LYS A 114 -35.00 12.20 -2.16
N ASP A 115 -34.01 11.63 -2.84
CA ASP A 115 -34.11 10.30 -3.46
C ASP A 115 -33.52 9.19 -2.57
N MET A 116 -33.05 9.53 -1.37
CA MET A 116 -32.46 8.58 -0.42
C MET A 116 -33.49 8.14 0.60
N THR A 117 -33.45 6.86 0.98
CA THR A 117 -34.29 6.35 2.07
C THR A 117 -33.88 6.98 3.41
N ALA A 118 -34.77 6.91 4.41
CA ALA A 118 -34.46 7.36 5.76
C ALA A 118 -33.30 6.55 6.38
N SER A 119 -33.25 5.25 6.09
CA SER A 119 -32.20 4.35 6.59
C SER A 119 -30.84 4.68 5.94
N GLU A 120 -30.78 4.81 4.62
CA GLU A 120 -29.56 5.18 3.89
C GLU A 120 -28.95 6.49 4.40
N ARG A 121 -29.80 7.49 4.66
CA ARG A 121 -29.35 8.79 5.18
C ARG A 121 -28.83 8.71 6.60
N LYS A 122 -29.44 7.89 7.45
CA LYS A 122 -29.00 7.64 8.83
C LYS A 122 -27.66 6.89 8.85
N LYS A 123 -27.49 5.91 7.94
CA LYS A 123 -26.27 5.10 7.83
C LYS A 123 -25.13 5.77 7.07
N ALA A 124 -25.38 6.87 6.35
CA ALA A 124 -24.37 7.58 5.57
C ALA A 124 -23.18 8.05 6.45
N GLN A 125 -21.98 7.57 6.15
CA GLN A 125 -20.77 7.88 6.90
C GLN A 125 -20.06 9.13 6.37
N SER A 126 -19.19 9.74 7.17
CA SER A 126 -18.45 10.92 6.72
C SER A 126 -17.20 10.54 5.92
N ALA A 127 -16.89 11.34 4.90
CA ALA A 127 -15.57 11.35 4.27
C ALA A 127 -14.59 12.12 5.15
N MET A 128 -13.36 11.62 5.24
CA MET A 128 -12.26 12.22 5.97
C MET A 128 -11.06 12.33 5.04
N MET A 129 -10.35 13.46 5.07
CA MET A 129 -9.13 13.62 4.29
C MET A 129 -7.95 13.74 5.26
N LEU A 130 -6.97 12.84 5.08
CA LEU A 130 -5.75 12.76 5.87
C LEU A 130 -4.56 13.20 5.01
N LEU A 131 -3.74 14.09 5.56
CA LEU A 131 -2.52 14.59 4.93
C LEU A 131 -1.30 14.10 5.72
N ALA A 132 -0.32 13.56 5.02
CA ALA A 132 0.94 13.13 5.60
C ALA A 132 2.11 13.49 4.68
N GLU A 133 3.24 13.81 5.28
CA GLU A 133 4.48 14.03 4.54
C GLU A 133 5.20 12.70 4.35
N LYS A 134 5.57 12.37 3.12
CA LYS A 134 6.47 11.25 2.84
C LYS A 134 7.90 11.68 3.14
N GLN A 135 8.50 11.09 4.17
CA GLN A 135 9.83 11.50 4.67
C GLN A 135 10.93 11.47 3.60
N PHE A 136 10.94 10.47 2.71
CA PHE A 136 11.96 10.34 1.67
C PHE A 136 11.75 11.27 0.47
N GLU A 137 10.52 11.37 -0.03
CA GLU A 137 10.21 12.15 -1.24
C GLU A 137 9.93 13.63 -0.92
N LYS A 138 9.77 14.01 0.37
CA LYS A 138 9.29 15.32 0.85
C LYS A 138 7.99 15.80 0.18
N THR A 139 7.22 14.87 -0.39
CA THR A 139 5.92 15.14 -0.99
C THR A 139 4.82 14.96 0.03
N ILE A 140 3.79 15.80 -0.03
CA ILE A 140 2.57 15.63 0.76
C ILE A 140 1.65 14.63 0.05
N LYS A 141 1.23 13.59 0.77
CA LYS A 141 0.25 12.61 0.29
C LYS A 141 -1.08 12.86 0.98
N GLY A 142 -2.12 13.07 0.17
CA GLY A 142 -3.51 13.03 0.61
C GLY A 142 -4.05 11.61 0.56
N ARG A 143 -4.94 11.27 1.49
CA ARG A 143 -5.74 10.05 1.48
C ARG A 143 -7.17 10.39 1.83
N LEU A 144 -8.10 10.13 0.92
CA LEU A 144 -9.53 10.19 1.23
C LEU A 144 -9.93 8.87 1.90
N VAL A 145 -10.53 8.98 3.08
CA VAL A 145 -10.87 7.86 3.95
C VAL A 145 -12.36 7.90 4.24
N PHE A 146 -13.01 6.75 4.05
CA PHE A 146 -14.36 6.53 4.52
C PHE A 146 -14.31 6.28 6.02
N GLN A 147 -15.07 7.05 6.81
CA GLN A 147 -15.12 6.88 8.25
C GLN A 147 -15.94 5.64 8.63
N GLY A 148 -15.32 4.45 8.60
CA GLY A 148 -16.01 3.18 8.78
C GLY A 148 -16.37 2.80 10.22
N ASN A 149 -15.87 3.52 11.24
CA ASN A 149 -16.12 3.16 12.64
C ASN A 149 -17.61 3.13 13.00
N GLY A 150 -18.42 4.02 12.41
CA GLY A 150 -19.87 4.04 12.60
C GLY A 150 -20.62 2.88 11.95
N THR A 151 -19.99 2.14 11.03
CA THR A 151 -20.63 1.01 10.33
C THR A 151 -20.65 -0.29 11.14
N ARG A 152 -19.92 -0.36 12.26
CA ARG A 152 -19.87 -1.54 13.13
C ARG A 152 -21.21 -1.87 13.79
N GLU A 153 -22.13 -0.90 13.85
CA GLU A 153 -23.49 -1.11 14.35
C GLU A 153 -24.31 -2.10 13.50
N TRP A 154 -23.98 -2.25 12.21
CA TRP A 154 -24.72 -3.14 11.28
C TRP A 154 -23.83 -4.07 10.45
N LEU A 155 -22.50 -3.97 10.57
CA LEU A 155 -21.55 -4.90 9.96
C LEU A 155 -20.84 -5.71 11.04
N SER A 156 -21.05 -7.04 11.04
CA SER A 156 -20.39 -7.94 11.98
C SER A 156 -18.89 -8.08 11.67
N ARG A 157 -18.13 -8.70 12.58
CA ARG A 157 -16.70 -8.95 12.34
C ARG A 157 -16.52 -10.01 11.27
N GLU A 158 -17.39 -11.00 11.30
CA GLU A 158 -17.48 -12.12 10.39
C GLU A 158 -17.72 -11.62 8.95
N ASP A 159 -18.58 -10.61 8.77
CA ASP A 159 -18.89 -10.02 7.46
C ASP A 159 -17.76 -9.13 6.90
N THR A 160 -16.76 -8.79 7.70
CA THR A 160 -15.74 -7.78 7.35
C THR A 160 -14.30 -8.29 7.44
N ALA A 161 -14.09 -9.47 8.03
CA ALA A 161 -12.77 -10.04 8.21
C ALA A 161 -12.20 -10.55 6.88
N SER A 162 -11.17 -9.86 6.38
CA SER A 162 -10.34 -10.36 5.29
C SER A 162 -9.36 -11.41 5.81
N PRO A 163 -9.10 -12.49 5.06
CA PRO A 163 -7.98 -13.36 5.38
C PRO A 163 -6.66 -12.61 5.29
N THR A 164 -5.67 -13.11 6.02
CA THR A 164 -4.32 -12.58 6.10
C THR A 164 -3.36 -13.75 5.96
N ALA A 165 -2.30 -13.59 5.16
CA ALA A 165 -1.28 -14.62 5.02
C ALA A 165 -0.68 -14.95 6.39
N LEU A 166 -0.62 -16.24 6.71
CA LEU A 166 0.01 -16.73 7.92
C LEU A 166 1.50 -16.45 7.84
N GLN A 167 2.07 -15.96 8.94
CA GLN A 167 3.50 -15.67 9.01
C GLN A 167 4.33 -16.94 8.73
N GLU A 168 3.87 -18.08 9.21
CA GLU A 168 4.45 -19.40 9.00
C GLU A 168 4.47 -19.73 7.50
N ALA A 169 3.35 -19.52 6.78
CA ALA A 169 3.29 -19.75 5.35
C ALA A 169 4.26 -18.85 4.58
N ILE A 170 4.31 -17.55 4.90
CA ILE A 170 5.28 -16.62 4.31
C ILE A 170 6.71 -17.09 4.57
N THR A 171 7.04 -17.45 5.81
CA THR A 171 8.40 -17.87 6.18
C THR A 171 8.79 -19.17 5.49
N THR A 172 7.92 -20.17 5.51
CA THR A 172 8.14 -21.48 4.87
C THR A 172 8.30 -21.35 3.36
N THR A 173 7.46 -20.56 2.70
CA THR A 173 7.58 -20.35 1.25
C THR A 173 8.86 -19.60 0.86
N CYS A 174 9.30 -18.62 1.66
CA CYS A 174 10.61 -17.97 1.45
C CYS A 174 11.79 -18.95 1.58
N VAL A 175 11.72 -19.91 2.51
CA VAL A 175 12.76 -20.95 2.63
C VAL A 175 12.80 -21.84 1.40
N PHE A 176 11.65 -22.25 0.87
CA PHE A 176 11.59 -23.03 -0.39
C PHE A 176 12.11 -22.21 -1.57
N ASP A 177 11.71 -20.95 -1.70
CA ASP A 177 12.18 -20.07 -2.76
C ASP A 177 13.71 -19.94 -2.74
N ALA A 178 14.31 -19.80 -1.56
CA ALA A 178 15.76 -19.74 -1.40
C ALA A 178 16.46 -21.07 -1.70
N HIS A 179 15.92 -22.18 -1.18
CA HIS A 179 16.50 -23.52 -1.39
C HIS A 179 16.51 -23.93 -2.87
N GLU A 180 15.44 -23.62 -3.59
CA GLU A 180 15.32 -23.94 -5.01
C GLU A 180 15.97 -22.89 -5.93
N GLY A 181 16.39 -21.74 -5.39
CA GLY A 181 16.99 -20.65 -6.18
C GLY A 181 16.00 -19.92 -7.09
N ARG A 182 14.74 -19.78 -6.65
CA ARG A 182 13.68 -19.10 -7.42
C ARG A 182 13.93 -17.60 -7.53
N ASP A 183 13.53 -17.01 -8.66
CA ASP A 183 13.36 -15.56 -8.79
C ASP A 183 12.16 -15.13 -7.97
N ILE A 184 12.34 -14.09 -7.14
CA ILE A 184 11.28 -13.50 -6.33
C ILE A 184 11.03 -12.08 -6.83
N MET A 185 9.76 -11.78 -7.08
CA MET A 185 9.24 -10.47 -7.46
C MET A 185 8.28 -9.97 -6.39
N THR A 186 8.49 -8.75 -5.87
CA THR A 186 7.52 -8.07 -5.01
C THR A 186 6.90 -6.87 -5.71
N LEU A 187 5.65 -6.55 -5.38
CA LEU A 187 4.88 -5.46 -5.98
C LEU A 187 3.84 -4.92 -5.00
N ASP A 188 3.74 -3.60 -4.88
CA ASP A 188 2.63 -2.90 -4.23
C ASP A 188 1.56 -2.59 -5.29
N VAL A 189 0.30 -2.96 -5.03
CA VAL A 189 -0.82 -2.66 -5.92
C VAL A 189 -1.34 -1.26 -5.64
N PRO A 190 -1.05 -0.26 -6.50
CA PRO A 190 -1.49 1.08 -6.22
C PRO A 190 -3.02 1.18 -6.30
N ASN A 191 -3.60 1.77 -5.25
CA ASN A 191 -5.04 2.04 -5.16
C ASN A 191 -5.90 0.77 -5.24
N ALA A 192 -5.44 -0.33 -4.63
CA ALA A 192 -6.12 -1.62 -4.62
C ALA A 192 -7.64 -1.54 -4.37
N PHE A 193 -8.07 -0.84 -3.31
CA PHE A 193 -9.49 -0.75 -2.94
C PHE A 193 -10.34 0.03 -3.94
N ILE A 194 -9.80 1.11 -4.50
CA ILE A 194 -10.55 2.04 -5.35
C ILE A 194 -11.03 1.37 -6.65
N LYS A 195 -10.44 0.23 -7.02
CA LYS A 195 -10.85 -0.58 -8.18
C LYS A 195 -11.80 -1.72 -7.85
N THR A 196 -11.96 -2.02 -6.56
CA THR A 196 -12.86 -3.07 -6.12
C THR A 196 -14.28 -2.54 -6.12
N TYR A 197 -15.17 -3.12 -6.92
CA TYR A 197 -16.57 -2.71 -6.95
C TYR A 197 -17.28 -3.03 -5.64
N MET A 198 -18.15 -2.11 -5.23
CA MET A 198 -19.13 -2.40 -4.20
C MET A 198 -20.19 -3.35 -4.75
N PRO A 199 -20.60 -4.39 -4.02
CA PRO A 199 -21.68 -5.27 -4.44
C PRO A 199 -22.96 -4.47 -4.67
N GLU A 200 -23.73 -4.85 -5.69
CA GLU A 200 -25.04 -4.24 -5.91
C GLU A 200 -25.98 -4.61 -4.76
N ALA A 201 -26.57 -3.60 -4.14
CA ALA A 201 -27.58 -3.81 -3.11
C ALA A 201 -28.81 -4.48 -3.74
N LYS A 202 -29.26 -5.59 -3.15
CA LYS A 202 -30.49 -6.26 -3.58
C LYS A 202 -31.70 -5.39 -3.31
N GLU A 203 -32.83 -5.71 -3.93
CA GLU A 203 -34.08 -5.01 -3.67
C GLU A 203 -34.44 -5.07 -2.18
N GLY A 204 -34.55 -3.90 -1.54
CA GLY A 204 -34.81 -3.77 -0.10
C GLY A 204 -33.57 -3.61 0.78
N GLU A 205 -32.35 -3.75 0.24
CA GLU A 205 -31.11 -3.49 0.99
C GLU A 205 -30.63 -2.04 0.83
N ASP A 206 -30.05 -1.49 1.90
CA ASP A 206 -29.50 -0.13 1.87
C ASP A 206 -28.20 -0.10 1.07
N ARG A 207 -28.06 0.89 0.18
CA ARG A 207 -26.78 1.17 -0.47
C ARG A 207 -25.85 1.91 0.48
N VAL A 208 -24.54 1.82 0.22
CA VAL A 208 -23.53 2.53 1.01
C VAL A 208 -23.37 3.96 0.52
N TYR A 209 -23.60 4.91 1.44
CA TYR A 209 -23.46 6.33 1.19
C TYR A 209 -22.36 6.96 2.05
N MET A 210 -21.74 7.98 1.49
CA MET A 210 -20.74 8.82 2.15
C MET A 210 -21.13 10.30 2.05
N LYS A 211 -20.84 11.07 3.09
CA LYS A 211 -21.03 12.53 3.18
C LYS A 211 -19.69 13.22 2.98
N ILE A 212 -19.57 13.98 1.91
CA ILE A 212 -18.43 14.88 1.70
C ILE A 212 -18.80 16.24 2.28
N THR A 213 -17.97 16.78 3.17
CA THR A 213 -18.29 18.00 3.92
C THR A 213 -17.15 19.02 3.91
N GLY A 214 -17.48 20.27 4.26
CA GLY A 214 -16.49 21.32 4.49
C GLY A 214 -15.75 21.74 3.21
N MET A 215 -14.44 21.97 3.32
CA MET A 215 -13.62 22.46 2.20
C MET A 215 -13.54 21.47 1.02
N MET A 216 -13.73 20.17 1.28
CA MET A 216 -13.74 19.16 0.22
C MET A 216 -14.90 19.36 -0.74
N VAL A 217 -16.06 19.84 -0.27
CA VAL A 217 -17.22 20.13 -1.12
C VAL A 217 -16.91 21.20 -2.14
N GLN A 218 -16.27 22.29 -1.72
CA GLN A 218 -15.92 23.38 -2.64
C GLN A 218 -14.94 22.87 -3.71
N ARG A 219 -13.87 22.18 -3.27
CA ARG A 219 -12.85 21.61 -4.16
C ARG A 219 -13.42 20.60 -5.15
N LEU A 220 -14.36 19.77 -4.69
CA LEU A 220 -15.06 18.80 -5.52
C LEU A 220 -15.91 19.50 -6.60
N ILE A 221 -16.66 20.54 -6.23
CA ILE A 221 -17.47 21.33 -7.18
C ILE A 221 -16.58 22.07 -8.19
N ASP A 222 -15.41 22.56 -7.77
CA ASP A 222 -14.48 23.25 -8.66
C ASP A 222 -13.93 22.28 -9.75
N MET A 223 -13.82 20.99 -9.44
CA MET A 223 -13.37 19.95 -10.39
C MET A 223 -14.52 19.34 -11.20
N ALA A 224 -15.69 19.19 -10.60
CA ALA A 224 -16.89 18.59 -11.17
C ALA A 224 -18.11 19.50 -10.88
N PRO A 225 -18.32 20.55 -11.71
CA PRO A 225 -19.34 21.57 -11.46
C PRO A 225 -20.77 21.03 -11.30
N GLU A 226 -21.08 19.89 -11.92
CA GLU A 226 -22.34 19.17 -11.82
C GLU A 226 -22.69 18.75 -10.38
N TYR A 227 -21.69 18.56 -9.52
CA TYR A 227 -21.90 18.24 -8.09
C TYR A 227 -22.57 19.39 -7.33
N ARG A 228 -22.57 20.61 -7.88
CA ARG A 228 -23.17 21.81 -7.26
C ARG A 228 -24.65 21.63 -6.96
N GLU A 229 -25.41 20.97 -7.84
CA GLU A 229 -26.86 20.79 -7.67
C GLU A 229 -27.21 19.86 -6.51
N TYR A 230 -26.28 19.00 -6.11
CA TYR A 230 -26.45 18.02 -5.04
C TYR A 230 -26.04 18.56 -3.65
N ALA A 231 -25.45 19.76 -3.61
CA ALA A 231 -25.00 20.35 -2.37
C ALA A 231 -26.18 20.83 -1.52
N VAL A 232 -26.25 20.34 -0.28
CA VAL A 232 -27.23 20.75 0.72
C VAL A 232 -26.55 21.41 1.91
N LEU A 233 -27.30 22.21 2.67
CA LEU A 233 -26.83 22.81 3.91
C LEU A 233 -27.36 22.00 5.10
N GLU A 234 -26.47 21.35 5.85
CA GLU A 234 -26.80 20.65 7.09
C GLU A 234 -26.04 21.30 8.25
N ASN A 235 -26.77 21.79 9.26
CA ASN A 235 -26.18 22.43 10.44
C ASN A 235 -25.18 23.54 10.09
N GLY A 236 -25.50 24.35 9.07
CA GLY A 236 -24.64 25.44 8.57
C GLY A 236 -23.42 25.00 7.77
N LYS A 237 -23.24 23.70 7.50
CA LYS A 237 -22.14 23.17 6.67
C LYS A 237 -22.68 22.67 5.33
N ARG A 238 -21.92 22.94 4.25
CA ARG A 238 -22.21 22.34 2.95
C ARG A 238 -21.85 20.85 2.99
N VAL A 239 -22.78 20.03 2.51
CA VAL A 239 -22.67 18.58 2.46
C VAL A 239 -23.12 18.10 1.08
N ILE A 240 -22.38 17.15 0.51
CA ILE A 240 -22.81 16.37 -0.65
C ILE A 240 -22.87 14.92 -0.24
N TYR A 241 -24.00 14.28 -0.53
CA TYR A 241 -24.16 12.84 -0.38
C TYR A 241 -23.73 12.15 -1.66
N VAL A 242 -22.88 11.14 -1.53
CA VAL A 242 -22.40 10.35 -2.66
C VAL A 242 -22.65 8.87 -2.38
N ARG A 243 -23.15 8.14 -3.38
CA ARG A 243 -23.23 6.68 -3.35
C ARG A 243 -21.83 6.15 -3.63
N VAL A 244 -21.32 5.30 -2.76
CA VAL A 244 -20.02 4.64 -2.92
C VAL A 244 -20.18 3.49 -3.92
N LEU A 245 -19.42 3.54 -5.01
CA LEU A 245 -19.44 2.55 -6.10
C LEU A 245 -18.26 1.59 -6.03
N HIS A 246 -17.14 2.04 -5.44
CA HIS A 246 -15.94 1.25 -5.24
C HIS A 246 -15.54 1.24 -3.77
N ALA A 247 -14.79 0.23 -3.32
CA ALA A 247 -14.28 0.18 -1.96
C ALA A 247 -13.33 1.36 -1.71
N ILE A 248 -13.46 2.00 -0.55
CA ILE A 248 -12.64 3.15 -0.16
C ILE A 248 -11.84 2.76 1.07
N TYR A 249 -10.62 3.29 1.20
CA TYR A 249 -9.83 3.10 2.41
C TYR A 249 -10.63 3.53 3.65
N GLY A 250 -10.61 2.72 4.71
CA GLY A 250 -11.34 2.97 5.96
C GLY A 250 -12.73 2.36 6.06
N MET A 251 -13.29 1.78 4.98
CA MET A 251 -14.44 0.89 5.13
C MET A 251 -13.99 -0.44 5.73
N LEU A 252 -14.78 -0.98 6.66
CA LEU A 252 -14.43 -2.22 7.36
C LEU A 252 -14.33 -3.44 6.43
N GLN A 253 -15.09 -3.43 5.33
CA GLN A 253 -15.14 -4.52 4.34
C GLN A 253 -14.16 -4.35 3.16
N SER A 254 -13.41 -3.24 3.07
CA SER A 254 -12.59 -2.96 1.87
C SER A 254 -11.57 -4.04 1.57
N SER A 255 -10.86 -4.52 2.60
CA SER A 255 -9.87 -5.58 2.43
C SER A 255 -10.49 -6.90 1.96
N LEU A 256 -11.65 -7.26 2.50
CA LEU A 256 -12.34 -8.50 2.12
C LEU A 256 -12.89 -8.43 0.69
N LEU A 257 -13.49 -7.30 0.31
CA LEU A 257 -13.95 -7.10 -1.07
C LEU A 257 -12.79 -7.18 -2.05
N PHE A 258 -11.64 -6.56 -1.73
CA PHE A 258 -10.45 -6.65 -2.56
C PHE A 258 -9.95 -8.09 -2.66
N TYR A 259 -9.87 -8.80 -1.53
CA TYR A 259 -9.48 -10.20 -1.50
C TYR A 259 -10.35 -11.05 -2.43
N ASN A 260 -11.69 -10.94 -2.35
CA ASN A 260 -12.60 -11.74 -3.17
C ASN A 260 -12.44 -11.46 -4.67
N GLN A 261 -12.29 -10.19 -5.05
CA GLN A 261 -12.05 -9.80 -6.44
C GLN A 261 -10.70 -10.35 -6.93
N PHE A 262 -9.65 -10.16 -6.14
CA PHE A 262 -8.30 -10.58 -6.51
C PHE A 262 -8.15 -12.10 -6.56
N GLN A 263 -8.82 -12.83 -5.66
CA GLN A 263 -8.96 -14.28 -5.72
C GLN A 263 -9.58 -14.70 -7.06
N SER A 264 -10.70 -14.08 -7.44
CA SER A 264 -11.38 -14.38 -8.71
C SER A 264 -10.47 -14.11 -9.92
N ASP A 265 -9.72 -13.01 -9.91
CA ASP A 265 -8.78 -12.64 -10.97
C ASP A 265 -7.62 -13.66 -11.09
N LEU A 266 -7.10 -14.14 -9.95
CA LEU A 266 -6.04 -15.16 -9.91
C LEU A 266 -6.55 -16.53 -10.36
N GLU A 267 -7.74 -16.95 -9.90
CA GLU A 267 -8.37 -18.19 -10.33
C GLU A 267 -8.65 -18.18 -11.84
N ALA A 268 -9.14 -17.06 -12.38
CA ALA A 268 -9.33 -16.88 -13.83
C ALA A 268 -8.02 -16.97 -14.62
N LYS A 269 -6.89 -16.58 -14.01
CA LYS A 269 -5.54 -16.76 -14.58
C LYS A 269 -5.01 -18.19 -14.42
N GLY A 270 -5.73 -19.07 -13.74
CA GLY A 270 -5.39 -20.49 -13.55
C GLY A 270 -4.56 -20.76 -12.29
N PHE A 271 -4.55 -19.86 -11.32
CA PHE A 271 -3.98 -20.15 -10.00
C PHE A 271 -4.96 -20.97 -9.16
N VAL A 272 -4.41 -21.85 -8.34
CA VAL A 272 -5.15 -22.64 -7.35
C VAL A 272 -4.71 -22.21 -5.96
N PHE A 273 -5.67 -21.78 -5.16
CA PHE A 273 -5.43 -21.34 -3.78
C PHE A 273 -5.08 -22.53 -2.87
N ASN A 274 -4.15 -22.29 -1.95
CA ASN A 274 -3.68 -23.28 -1.02
C ASN A 274 -4.75 -23.53 0.06
N PRO A 275 -5.15 -24.79 0.32
CA PRO A 275 -6.16 -25.10 1.35
C PRO A 275 -5.72 -24.75 2.79
N TYR A 276 -4.41 -24.59 3.03
CA TYR A 276 -3.86 -24.23 4.34
C TYR A 276 -3.73 -22.72 4.56
N ASP A 277 -3.59 -21.94 3.49
CA ASP A 277 -3.45 -20.48 3.56
C ASP A 277 -4.15 -19.80 2.38
N LEU A 278 -5.20 -19.06 2.70
CA LEU A 278 -6.07 -18.39 1.72
C LEU A 278 -5.38 -17.24 0.98
N CYS A 279 -4.21 -16.80 1.41
CA CYS A 279 -3.45 -15.76 0.74
C CYS A 279 -2.23 -16.33 -0.01
N VAL A 280 -2.18 -17.65 -0.21
CA VAL A 280 -1.15 -18.33 -1.01
C VAL A 280 -1.81 -19.05 -2.18
N ALA A 281 -1.38 -18.77 -3.40
CA ALA A 281 -1.91 -19.40 -4.61
C ALA A 281 -0.79 -19.92 -5.49
N ASN A 282 -1.00 -21.06 -6.14
CA ASN A 282 0.01 -21.74 -6.94
C ASN A 282 -0.49 -22.00 -8.36
N LYS A 283 0.40 -21.94 -9.34
CA LYS A 283 0.13 -22.30 -10.73
C LYS A 283 1.33 -23.03 -11.31
N VAL A 284 1.09 -24.05 -12.15
CA VAL A 284 2.17 -24.67 -12.92
C VAL A 284 2.37 -23.88 -14.22
N VAL A 285 3.60 -23.43 -14.46
CA VAL A 285 4.05 -22.74 -15.68
C VAL A 285 5.34 -23.43 -16.12
N ASP A 286 5.39 -23.94 -17.34
CA ASP A 286 6.55 -24.66 -17.89
C ASP A 286 7.06 -25.77 -16.95
N GLU A 287 6.14 -26.62 -16.47
CA GLU A 287 6.40 -27.74 -15.54
C GLU A 287 6.95 -27.33 -14.15
N LYS A 288 7.04 -26.03 -13.86
CA LYS A 288 7.51 -25.48 -12.59
C LYS A 288 6.39 -24.72 -11.88
N GLN A 289 6.44 -24.70 -10.56
CA GLN A 289 5.43 -24.01 -9.76
C GLN A 289 5.77 -22.52 -9.64
N GLN A 290 4.81 -21.67 -10.00
CA GLN A 290 4.74 -20.27 -9.61
C GLN A 290 3.94 -20.16 -8.33
N THR A 291 4.47 -19.47 -7.32
CA THR A 291 3.80 -19.24 -6.04
C THR A 291 3.53 -17.74 -5.87
N ILE A 292 2.29 -17.38 -5.60
CA ILE A 292 1.87 -16.02 -5.23
C ILE A 292 1.54 -16.01 -3.74
N ARG A 293 2.04 -15.01 -3.02
CA ARG A 293 1.64 -14.67 -1.65
C ARG A 293 1.26 -13.22 -1.58
N PHE A 294 0.29 -12.88 -0.76
CA PHE A 294 -0.11 -11.48 -0.63
C PHE A 294 -0.66 -11.12 0.75
N HIS A 295 -0.48 -9.86 1.10
CA HIS A 295 -1.06 -9.24 2.28
C HIS A 295 -1.74 -7.95 1.83
N VAL A 296 -3.05 -8.00 1.61
CA VAL A 296 -3.80 -6.86 1.05
C VAL A 296 -3.16 -6.43 -0.29
N ASP A 297 -2.62 -5.22 -0.38
CA ASP A 297 -2.02 -4.63 -1.58
C ASP A 297 -0.56 -5.05 -1.82
N ASP A 298 0.10 -5.64 -0.84
CA ASP A 298 1.48 -6.14 -0.97
C ASP A 298 1.50 -7.57 -1.54
N LEU A 299 2.18 -7.74 -2.68
CA LEU A 299 2.29 -8.99 -3.42
C LEU A 299 3.72 -9.50 -3.48
N MET A 300 3.86 -10.83 -3.50
CA MET A 300 5.11 -11.54 -3.72
C MET A 300 4.89 -12.77 -4.62
N SER A 301 5.51 -12.77 -5.80
CA SER A 301 5.53 -13.88 -6.76
C SER A 301 6.89 -14.55 -6.79
N SER A 302 6.95 -15.88 -6.84
CA SER A 302 8.21 -16.62 -7.02
C SER A 302 8.08 -17.69 -8.08
N HIS A 303 9.14 -17.85 -8.88
CA HIS A 303 9.21 -18.84 -9.95
C HIS A 303 10.68 -19.12 -10.32
N MET A 304 10.98 -20.31 -10.86
CA MET A 304 12.34 -20.67 -11.29
C MET A 304 12.83 -19.86 -12.51
N ASP A 305 11.95 -19.62 -13.48
CA ASP A 305 12.21 -18.70 -14.59
C ASP A 305 11.71 -17.29 -14.22
N PRO A 306 12.61 -16.30 -14.13
CA PRO A 306 12.23 -14.90 -13.90
C PRO A 306 11.21 -14.33 -14.91
N LYS A 307 11.18 -14.81 -16.16
CA LYS A 307 10.26 -14.29 -17.18
C LYS A 307 8.80 -14.48 -16.79
N VAL A 308 8.49 -15.56 -16.06
CA VAL A 308 7.14 -15.81 -15.55
C VAL A 308 6.72 -14.74 -14.56
N ASN A 309 7.62 -14.29 -13.68
CA ASN A 309 7.36 -13.17 -12.80
C ASN A 309 7.22 -11.85 -13.56
N ASP A 310 8.02 -11.64 -14.62
CA ASP A 310 7.91 -10.45 -15.48
C ASP A 310 6.55 -10.36 -16.19
N GLU A 311 6.06 -11.49 -16.69
CA GLU A 311 4.74 -11.60 -17.32
C GLU A 311 3.61 -11.43 -16.31
N PHE A 312 3.78 -11.96 -15.11
CA PHE A 312 2.84 -11.76 -14.02
C PHE A 312 2.77 -10.28 -13.61
N ALA A 313 3.90 -9.60 -13.46
CA ALA A 313 3.97 -8.17 -13.18
C ALA A 313 3.26 -7.34 -14.27
N LYS A 314 3.53 -7.64 -15.56
CA LYS A 314 2.86 -6.99 -16.68
C LYS A 314 1.35 -7.22 -16.67
N TRP A 315 0.92 -8.44 -16.37
CA TRP A 315 -0.50 -8.75 -16.26
C TRP A 315 -1.15 -7.97 -15.12
N LEU A 316 -0.51 -7.89 -13.94
CA LEU A 316 -1.01 -7.05 -12.83
C LEU A 316 -1.10 -5.59 -13.25
N THR A 317 -0.07 -5.05 -13.91
CA THR A 317 -0.10 -3.68 -14.44
C THR A 317 -1.29 -3.48 -15.38
N LEU A 318 -1.51 -4.39 -16.33
CA LEU A 318 -2.64 -4.29 -17.26
C LEU A 318 -3.99 -4.46 -16.57
N LEU A 319 -4.14 -5.42 -15.66
CA LEU A 319 -5.35 -5.60 -14.85
C LEU A 319 -5.70 -4.30 -14.10
N HIS A 320 -4.67 -3.58 -13.67
CA HIS A 320 -4.78 -2.36 -12.89
C HIS A 320 -4.74 -1.06 -13.72
N GLU A 321 -4.39 -1.09 -15.00
CA GLU A 321 -4.39 0.07 -15.92
C GLU A 321 -5.55 0.03 -16.95
N SER A 322 -6.14 -1.14 -17.24
CA SER A 322 -7.05 -1.37 -18.38
C SER A 322 -8.51 -0.93 -18.20
N PHE A 323 -8.91 -0.35 -17.06
CA PHE A 323 -10.27 0.20 -16.88
C PHE A 323 -10.38 1.70 -17.25
N ASN A 324 -9.55 2.19 -18.18
CA ASN A 324 -9.82 3.45 -18.89
C ASN A 324 -10.73 3.16 -20.10
N THR A 325 -12.03 3.03 -19.88
CA THR A 325 -13.02 2.91 -20.97
C THR A 325 -13.08 4.22 -21.77
N PHE A 326 -12.45 4.22 -22.94
CA PHE A 326 -13.04 4.62 -24.24
C PHE A 326 -14.07 5.77 -24.25
N GLN A 327 -13.78 6.95 -23.69
CA GLN A 327 -14.52 8.18 -24.08
C GLN A 327 -13.81 9.54 -23.89
N LYS A 328 -12.49 9.58 -23.67
CA LYS A 328 -11.74 10.85 -23.52
C LYS A 328 -10.36 10.86 -24.21
N PHE A 329 -10.21 10.14 -25.31
CA PHE A 329 -8.95 10.08 -26.06
C PHE A 329 -8.59 11.37 -26.81
N ASP A 330 -9.52 12.31 -26.99
CA ASP A 330 -9.27 13.50 -27.84
C ASP A 330 -8.66 14.70 -27.09
N TRP A 331 -8.71 14.73 -25.75
CA TRP A 331 -8.13 15.83 -24.96
C TRP A 331 -6.70 15.52 -24.47
N ILE A 332 -6.41 14.26 -24.14
CA ILE A 332 -5.11 13.85 -23.60
C ILE A 332 -4.00 13.98 -24.66
N PHE A 333 -4.29 13.71 -25.95
CA PHE A 333 -3.27 13.74 -27.00
C PHE A 333 -2.73 15.15 -27.33
N LYS A 334 -3.46 16.22 -26.99
CA LYS A 334 -3.00 17.61 -27.23
C LYS A 334 -2.07 18.15 -26.14
N SER A 335 -2.09 17.58 -24.93
CA SER A 335 -1.26 18.04 -23.80
C SER A 335 -0.07 17.12 -23.49
N SER A 336 -0.01 15.93 -24.09
CA SER A 336 1.03 14.93 -23.80
C SER A 336 2.32 15.02 -24.62
N ARG A 337 2.52 16.08 -25.44
CA ARG A 337 3.83 16.30 -26.10
C ARG A 337 4.89 16.95 -25.19
N GLU A 338 4.55 17.37 -23.98
CA GLU A 338 5.49 18.09 -23.10
C GLU A 338 5.74 17.45 -21.72
N ILE A 339 5.11 16.32 -21.38
CA ILE A 339 5.33 15.69 -20.05
C ILE A 339 5.53 14.19 -20.22
N GLY A 340 6.78 13.76 -20.11
CA GLY A 340 7.16 12.35 -20.07
C GLY A 340 6.54 11.65 -18.86
N PHE A 341 5.67 10.68 -19.12
CA PHE A 341 5.13 9.78 -18.11
C PHE A 341 6.13 8.65 -17.83
N THR A 342 6.56 8.53 -16.57
CA THR A 342 7.27 7.34 -16.06
C THR A 342 6.28 6.51 -15.24
N SER A 343 6.05 5.27 -15.67
CA SER A 343 5.29 4.27 -14.90
C SER A 343 6.11 3.87 -13.67
N LYS A 344 5.80 4.40 -12.48
CA LYS A 344 6.39 3.97 -11.21
C LYS A 344 5.70 2.67 -10.75
N LEU A 345 6.16 1.53 -11.25
CA LEU A 345 5.99 0.22 -10.60
C LEU A 345 7.33 -0.13 -9.94
N ASP A 346 7.36 -0.23 -8.61
CA ASP A 346 8.55 -0.59 -7.84
C ASP A 346 8.73 -2.12 -7.83
N ILE A 347 9.09 -2.69 -8.99
CA ILE A 347 9.41 -4.12 -9.11
C ILE A 347 10.79 -4.36 -8.48
N HIS A 348 10.83 -5.07 -7.35
CA HIS A 348 12.08 -5.55 -6.76
C HIS A 348 12.28 -7.02 -7.13
N ARG A 349 13.45 -7.37 -7.67
CA ARG A 349 13.81 -8.75 -8.05
C ARG A 349 14.96 -9.28 -7.23
N LEU A 350 14.81 -10.51 -6.75
CA LEU A 350 15.90 -11.33 -6.22
C LEU A 350 16.21 -12.41 -7.26
N ARG A 351 17.38 -12.36 -7.92
CA ARG A 351 17.85 -13.38 -8.88
C ARG A 351 19.12 -14.07 -8.39
N HIS A 352 19.09 -15.40 -8.36
CA HIS A 352 20.30 -16.23 -8.27
C HIS A 352 20.87 -16.46 -9.68
N LYS A 353 22.17 -16.24 -9.88
CA LYS A 353 22.87 -16.60 -11.12
C LYS A 353 23.88 -17.71 -10.80
N LEU A 354 23.52 -18.95 -11.07
CA LEU A 354 24.48 -20.03 -11.31
C LEU A 354 24.52 -20.23 -12.82
N GLN A 355 25.66 -19.93 -13.45
CA GLN A 355 25.98 -20.51 -14.76
C GLN A 355 27.12 -21.49 -14.53
N HIS A 356 26.80 -22.76 -14.77
CA HIS A 356 27.76 -23.82 -15.04
C HIS A 356 28.53 -23.46 -16.33
N ASP A 357 29.86 -23.59 -16.27
CA ASP A 357 30.68 -24.21 -17.32
C ASP A 357 32.12 -24.39 -16.81
N VAL A 358 32.48 -25.67 -16.66
CA VAL A 358 33.80 -26.35 -16.53
C VAL A 358 34.84 -25.82 -15.56
#